data_AF-V7IDX7-F1
#
_entry.id   AF-V7IDX7-F1
#
_cell.length_a   1.000
_cell.length_b   1.000
_cell.length_c   1.000
_cell.angle_alpha   90.00
_cell.angle_beta   90.00
_cell.angle_gamma   90.00
#
_symmetry.space_group_name_H-M   'P 1'
#
loop_
_entity.id
_entity.type
_entity.pdbx_description
1 polymer ?
#
loop_
_entity_poly.entity_id
_entity_poly.type
_entity_poly.pdbx_seq_one_letter_code
_entity_poly.pdbx_strand_id
1 'polypeptide(L)'
;MQNSVVLINTFEVPQGKEAETLAAWQKSRDFLKTQPGYIGTRLHQNIDPNGKYHFVNVVRWRSAEEFKAATDKMRQALPDNMPEGVTASPGLFKVIEGDMPHGFGRRGGK
;
A
#
# COMPACT_ATOMS: atom_id res chain seq x y z
N MET A 1 15.35 -18.59 -4.78
CA MET A 1 15.11 -17.13 -4.84
C MET A 1 13.62 -16.91 -4.66
N GLN A 2 13.16 -16.47 -3.49
CA GLN A 2 11.75 -16.12 -3.31
C GLN A 2 11.54 -14.73 -3.91
N ASN A 3 10.93 -14.68 -5.10
CA ASN A 3 10.64 -13.44 -5.79
C ASN A 3 9.53 -12.71 -5.03
N SER A 4 9.93 -11.76 -4.18
CA SER A 4 9.01 -10.85 -3.50
C SER A 4 8.04 -10.23 -4.49
N VAL A 5 6.77 -10.13 -4.13
CA VAL A 5 5.74 -9.46 -4.94
C VAL A 5 5.62 -8.00 -4.54
N VAL A 6 5.15 -7.18 -5.48
CA VAL A 6 4.86 -5.77 -5.27
C VAL A 6 3.34 -5.58 -5.28
N LEU A 7 2.77 -5.10 -4.18
CA LEU A 7 1.40 -4.59 -4.18
C LEU A 7 1.44 -3.14 -4.65
N ILE A 8 0.64 -2.82 -5.65
CA ILE A 8 0.30 -1.44 -6.00
C ILE A 8 -1.20 -1.28 -5.74
N ASN A 9 -1.56 -0.32 -4.89
CA ASN A 9 -2.94 -0.01 -4.57
C ASN A 9 -3.19 1.48 -4.79
N THR A 10 -4.08 1.81 -5.71
CA THR A 10 -4.48 3.18 -6.00
C THR A 10 -5.75 3.53 -5.24
N PHE A 11 -5.83 4.75 -4.72
CA PHE A 11 -6.99 5.26 -3.99
C PHE A 11 -7.57 6.46 -4.73
N GLU A 12 -8.82 6.34 -5.14
CA GLU A 12 -9.65 7.47 -5.55
C GLU A 12 -10.32 8.00 -4.27
N VAL A 13 -10.04 9.26 -3.93
CA VAL A 13 -10.41 9.86 -2.64
C VAL A 13 -11.31 11.07 -2.90
N PRO A 14 -12.53 11.10 -2.34
CA PRO A 14 -13.37 12.28 -2.42
C PRO A 14 -12.71 13.50 -1.78
N GLN A 15 -12.99 14.69 -2.31
CA GLN A 15 -12.49 15.94 -1.75
C GLN A 15 -12.89 16.07 -0.27
N GLY A 16 -11.94 16.40 0.59
CA GLY A 16 -12.14 16.54 2.03
C GLY A 16 -12.04 15.23 2.83
N LYS A 17 -11.83 14.08 2.17
CA LYS A 17 -11.65 12.77 2.82
C LYS A 17 -10.18 12.34 2.92
N GLU A 18 -9.23 13.20 2.56
CA GLU A 18 -7.81 12.88 2.46
C GLU A 18 -7.22 12.49 3.81
N ALA A 19 -7.49 13.28 4.86
CA ALA A 19 -7.00 13.03 6.20
C ALA A 19 -7.60 11.75 6.81
N GLU A 20 -8.90 11.52 6.59
CA GLU A 20 -9.60 10.31 7.04
C GLU A 20 -9.03 9.07 6.34
N THR A 21 -8.80 9.16 5.02
CA THR A 21 -8.22 8.10 4.21
C THR A 21 -6.78 7.79 4.63
N LEU A 22 -5.98 8.82 4.92
CA LEU A 22 -4.63 8.64 5.42
C LEU A 22 -4.63 7.92 6.77
N ALA A 23 -5.52 8.31 7.69
CA ALA A 23 -5.65 7.65 8.99
C ALA A 23 -6.09 6.18 8.87
N ALA A 24 -7.08 5.90 8.01
CA ALA A 24 -7.51 4.55 7.67
C ALA A 24 -6.37 3.71 7.08
N TRP A 25 -5.60 4.27 6.15
CA TRP A 25 -4.44 3.60 5.57
C TRP A 25 -3.36 3.32 6.63
N GLN A 26 -3.10 4.25 7.56
CA GLN A 26 -2.12 4.06 8.64
C GLN A 26 -2.54 2.91 9.56
N LYS A 27 -3.82 2.81 9.94
CA LYS A 27 -4.35 1.69 10.72
C LYS A 27 -4.11 0.35 10.01
N SER A 28 -4.45 0.27 8.72
CA SER A 28 -4.19 -0.93 7.90
C SER A 28 -2.70 -1.26 7.83
N ARG A 29 -1.84 -0.27 7.58
CA ARG A 29 -0.38 -0.44 7.53
C ARG A 29 0.15 -0.99 8.85
N ASP A 30 -0.26 -0.42 9.98
CA ASP A 30 0.27 -0.79 11.30
C ASP A 30 -0.14 -2.22 11.66
N PHE A 31 -1.35 -2.65 11.31
CA PHE A 31 -1.74 -4.05 11.39
C PHE A 31 -0.87 -4.93 10.47
N LEU A 32 -0.82 -4.61 9.17
CA LEU A 32 -0.13 -5.44 8.17
C LEU A 32 1.38 -5.55 8.42
N LYS A 33 2.00 -4.51 8.99
CA LYS A 33 3.43 -4.50 9.35
C LYS A 33 3.80 -5.59 10.36
N THR A 34 2.83 -6.06 11.15
CA THR A 34 3.03 -7.15 12.12
C THR A 34 2.88 -8.55 11.51
N GLN A 35 2.40 -8.65 10.26
CA GLN A 35 2.11 -9.93 9.64
C GLN A 35 3.37 -10.55 9.01
N PRO A 36 3.50 -11.89 9.01
CA PRO A 36 4.57 -12.58 8.27
C PRO A 36 4.63 -12.16 6.80
N GLY A 37 5.84 -11.95 6.30
CA GLY A 37 6.08 -11.63 4.89
C GLY A 37 5.97 -10.14 4.53
N TYR A 38 5.55 -9.25 5.43
CA TYR A 38 5.62 -7.81 5.20
C TYR A 38 7.06 -7.33 5.14
N ILE A 39 7.45 -6.61 4.07
CA ILE A 39 8.82 -6.07 3.91
C ILE A 39 8.83 -4.56 4.18
N GLY A 40 7.86 -3.83 3.62
CA GLY A 40 7.80 -2.38 3.75
C GLY A 40 6.87 -1.75 2.72
N THR A 41 6.48 -0.51 2.98
CA THR A 41 5.59 0.24 2.09
C THR A 41 5.99 1.69 1.92
N ARG A 42 5.48 2.31 0.86
CA ARG A 42 5.43 3.76 0.65
C ARG A 42 4.05 4.16 0.19
N LEU A 43 3.48 5.15 0.86
CA LEU A 43 2.34 5.87 0.35
C LEU A 43 2.85 7.09 -0.42
N HIS A 44 2.32 7.28 -1.62
CA HIS A 44 2.59 8.44 -2.46
C HIS A 44 1.30 9.25 -2.53
N GLN A 45 1.43 10.56 -2.46
CA GLN A 45 0.33 11.49 -2.70
C GLN A 45 0.50 12.10 -4.08
N ASN A 46 -0.61 12.32 -4.77
CA ASN A 46 -0.60 13.03 -6.03
C ASN A 46 -0.15 14.48 -5.83
N ILE A 47 0.66 14.98 -6.76
CA ILE A 47 1.11 16.39 -6.75
C ILE A 47 -0.03 17.29 -7.25
N ASP A 48 -0.86 16.79 -8.17
CA ASP A 48 -2.11 17.44 -8.56
C ASP A 48 -3.21 17.10 -7.55
N PRO A 49 -3.76 18.08 -6.82
CA PRO A 49 -4.84 17.83 -5.86
C PRO A 49 -6.11 17.24 -6.51
N ASN A 50 -6.29 17.43 -7.82
CA ASN A 50 -7.43 16.91 -8.59
C ASN A 50 -7.10 15.63 -9.37
N GLY A 51 -5.90 15.07 -9.21
CA GLY A 51 -5.49 13.87 -9.91
C GLY A 51 -6.34 12.66 -9.49
N LYS A 52 -6.76 11.84 -10.47
CA LYS A 52 -7.67 10.69 -10.27
C LYS A 52 -7.31 9.81 -9.08
N TYR A 53 -6.04 9.41 -8.99
CA TYR A 53 -5.53 8.65 -7.86
C TYR A 53 -4.86 9.62 -6.89
N HIS A 54 -5.58 10.01 -5.83
CA HIS A 54 -5.06 10.94 -4.85
C HIS A 54 -3.94 10.31 -4.02
N PHE A 55 -4.06 9.01 -3.69
CA PHE A 55 -2.97 8.24 -3.09
C PHE A 55 -2.62 6.99 -3.91
N VAL A 56 -1.34 6.61 -3.88
CA VAL A 56 -0.83 5.35 -4.44
C VAL A 56 0.09 4.69 -3.43
N ASN A 57 -0.29 3.51 -2.96
CA ASN A 57 0.50 2.71 -2.02
C ASN A 57 1.29 1.64 -2.78
N VAL A 58 2.60 1.59 -2.55
CA VAL A 58 3.50 0.57 -3.12
C VAL A 58 4.13 -0.22 -1.97
N VAL A 59 3.75 -1.49 -1.84
CA VAL A 59 4.20 -2.39 -0.75
C VAL A 59 5.02 -3.51 -1.32
N ARG A 60 6.08 -3.93 -0.61
CA ARG A 60 6.77 -5.19 -0.87
C ARG A 60 6.31 -6.26 0.12
N TRP A 61 6.04 -7.44 -0.41
CA TRP A 61 5.74 -8.66 0.34
C TRP A 61 6.65 -9.80 -0.10
N ARG A 62 6.99 -10.70 0.81
CA ARG A 62 7.83 -11.86 0.50
C ARG A 62 7.16 -12.83 -0.47
N SER A 63 5.83 -13.00 -0.39
CA SER A 63 5.06 -13.80 -1.36
C SER A 63 3.62 -13.32 -1.48
N ALA A 64 2.91 -13.80 -2.53
CA ALA A 64 1.49 -13.50 -2.74
C ALA A 64 0.60 -14.19 -1.70
N GLU A 65 0.97 -15.41 -1.27
CA GLU A 65 0.24 -16.20 -0.28
C GLU A 65 0.25 -15.53 1.09
N GLU A 66 1.41 -15.01 1.51
CA GLU A 66 1.53 -14.29 2.78
C GLU A 66 0.76 -12.98 2.77
N PHE A 67 0.81 -12.24 1.65
CA PHE A 67 -0.02 -11.05 1.47
C PHE A 67 -1.52 -11.37 1.57
N LYS A 68 -1.98 -12.44 0.90
CA LYS A 68 -3.37 -12.85 0.95
C LYS A 68 -3.79 -13.22 2.37
N ALA A 69 -3.00 -14.04 3.06
CA ALA A 69 -3.27 -14.44 4.45
C ALA A 69 -3.29 -13.24 5.41
N ALA A 70 -2.36 -12.30 5.27
CA ALA A 70 -2.32 -11.08 6.05
C ALA A 70 -3.54 -10.19 5.82
N THR A 71 -3.97 -10.05 4.57
CA THR A 71 -5.13 -9.23 4.20
C THR A 71 -6.43 -9.85 4.68
N ASP A 72 -6.57 -11.18 4.61
CA ASP A 72 -7.74 -11.88 5.14
C ASP A 72 -7.88 -11.70 6.66
N LYS A 73 -6.77 -11.77 7.42
CA LYS A 73 -6.75 -11.44 8.85
C LYS A 73 -7.09 -9.97 9.12
N MET A 74 -6.55 -9.05 8.33
CA MET A 74 -6.82 -7.62 8.48
C MET A 74 -8.30 -7.30 8.27
N ARG A 75 -8.95 -7.90 7.26
CA ARG A 75 -10.39 -7.72 7.01
C ARG A 75 -11.25 -8.16 8.19
N GLN A 76 -10.82 -9.17 8.94
CA GLN A 76 -11.51 -9.61 10.16
C GLN A 76 -11.25 -8.67 11.34
N ALA A 77 -10.02 -8.17 11.48
CA ALA A 77 -9.63 -7.31 12.61
C ALA A 77 -10.07 -5.84 12.46
N LEU A 78 -10.16 -5.36 11.22
CA LEU A 78 -10.50 -4.00 10.85
C LEU A 78 -11.67 -3.99 9.84
N PRO A 79 -12.87 -4.48 10.24
CA PRO A 79 -14.05 -4.34 9.41
C PRO A 79 -14.34 -2.86 9.15
N ASP A 80 -14.79 -2.52 7.95
CA ASP A 80 -15.22 -1.17 7.56
C ASP A 80 -14.19 -0.05 7.76
N ASN A 81 -12.89 -0.39 7.71
CA ASN A 81 -11.82 0.60 7.90
C ASN A 81 -11.69 1.60 6.73
N MET A 82 -12.36 1.40 5.60
CA MET A 82 -12.29 2.32 4.46
C MET A 82 -13.35 3.43 4.62
N PRO A 83 -12.97 4.72 4.54
CA PRO A 83 -13.94 5.81 4.56
C PRO A 83 -14.94 5.73 3.41
N GLU A 84 -16.14 6.26 3.65
CA GLU A 84 -17.19 6.31 2.65
C GLU A 84 -16.75 7.06 1.38
N GLY A 85 -17.09 6.49 0.22
CA GLY A 85 -16.77 7.05 -1.10
C GLY A 85 -15.33 6.82 -1.58
N VAL A 86 -14.44 6.32 -0.73
CA VAL A 86 -13.07 5.98 -1.13
C VAL A 86 -13.06 4.65 -1.87
N THR A 87 -12.47 4.65 -3.06
CA THR A 87 -12.29 3.42 -3.86
C THR A 87 -10.82 3.01 -3.86
N ALA A 88 -10.53 1.80 -3.39
CA ALA A 88 -9.20 1.19 -3.41
C ALA A 88 -9.13 0.09 -4.48
N SER A 89 -8.07 0.10 -5.29
CA SER A 89 -7.87 -0.85 -6.40
C SER A 89 -6.50 -1.54 -6.29
N PRO A 90 -6.38 -2.60 -5.46
CA PRO A 90 -5.12 -3.31 -5.26
C PRO A 90 -4.82 -4.31 -6.38
N GLY A 91 -3.54 -4.39 -6.78
CA GLY A 91 -3.02 -5.44 -7.67
C GLY A 91 -1.62 -5.92 -7.24
N LEU A 92 -1.32 -7.18 -7.53
CA LEU A 92 0.00 -7.77 -7.32
C LEU A 92 0.80 -7.79 -8.62
N PHE A 93 2.05 -7.36 -8.54
CA PHE A 93 2.94 -7.16 -9.67
C PHE A 93 4.32 -7.76 -9.40
N LYS A 94 5.04 -8.03 -10.49
CA LYS A 94 6.48 -8.28 -10.50
C LYS A 94 7.16 -7.12 -11.22
N VAL A 95 8.35 -6.75 -10.78
CA VAL A 95 9.20 -5.83 -11.53
C VAL A 95 9.71 -6.56 -12.77
N ILE A 96 9.50 -5.98 -13.95
CA ILE A 96 9.95 -6.56 -15.22
C ILE A 96 11.08 -5.76 -15.88
N GLU A 97 11.29 -4.52 -15.46
CA GLU A 97 12.31 -3.59 -15.99
C GLU A 97 12.60 -2.51 -14.93
N GLY A 98 13.80 -1.93 -14.95
CA GLY A 98 14.12 -0.78 -14.09
C GLY A 98 15.54 -0.26 -14.25
N ASP A 99 15.68 1.05 -14.41
CA ASP A 99 16.94 1.80 -14.49
C ASP A 99 17.32 2.48 -13.16
N MET A 100 16.51 2.28 -12.12
CA MET A 100 16.69 2.89 -10.81
C MET A 100 17.91 2.30 -10.08
N PRO A 101 18.98 3.08 -9.80
CA PRO A 101 20.25 2.55 -9.30
C PRO A 101 20.14 1.88 -7.92
N HIS A 102 19.16 2.30 -7.10
CA HIS A 102 18.95 1.78 -5.74
C HIS A 102 17.49 1.39 -5.47
N GLY A 103 16.68 1.25 -6.52
CA GLY A 103 15.23 1.09 -6.41
C GLY A 103 14.54 2.19 -5.59
N PHE A 104 13.28 1.97 -5.26
CA PHE A 104 12.56 2.80 -4.30
C PHE A 104 13.01 2.46 -2.86
N GLY A 105 14.23 2.86 -2.45
CA GLY A 105 14.49 3.09 -1.03
C GLY A 105 15.77 2.65 -0.34
N ARG A 106 16.83 3.41 -0.58
CA ARG A 106 17.71 3.84 0.52
C ARG A 106 17.54 5.34 0.74
N ARG A 107 16.79 5.74 1.77
CA ARG A 107 17.21 6.94 2.51
C ARG A 107 18.33 6.41 3.39
N GLY A 108 19.58 6.76 3.09
CA GLY A 108 20.69 6.50 4.00
C GLY A 108 20.34 7.14 5.33
N GLY A 109 20.08 6.30 6.34
CA GLY A 109 20.18 6.76 7.72
C GLY A 109 21.65 7.10 7.95
N LYS A 110 21.93 8.38 8.19
CA LYS A 110 23.04 8.74 9.06
C LYS A 110 22.71 8.29 10.47
#